data_AF-A0A1Q7WP41-F1
#
_entry.id   AF-A0A1Q7WP41-F1
#
_cell.length_a   1.000
_cell.length_b   1.000
_cell.length_c   1.000
_cell.angle_alpha   90.00
_cell.angle_beta   90.00
_cell.angle_gamma   90.00
#
_symmetry.space_group_name_H-M   'P 1'
#
loop_
_entity.id
_entity.type
_entity.pdbx_description
1 polymer ?
#
loop_
_entity_poly.entity_id
_entity_poly.type
_entity_poly.pdbx_seq_one_letter_code
_entity_poly.pdbx_strand_id
1 'polypeptide(L)'
;RDGREVYIYGERVKDITTHPAFRNSARMIARLYDALHDPAKKDVLTTETDTGSGGFTHKFFRTPRSAEDLVGARDAIAEWARMTYGWMGRAPDYKGSFLATLDANAEFYAPYQANSRRWYKEAQEKVLYFNHAIVNPPVDRNLAPDQVGDVYMHVEKETDAGIVASGAKVVATGSALTHYNFIAHYGLPIKKKEFAIICAVPMDAPGVKLISRTSYEMTSAVMGSPFDYPLSSRLDENDAVFVFDKVLIPWENIFVYGNVDKVNTFVPMSGFIPRFTLHGCVRLAVKLDFIAGLFLKAVEATGAKDFRGVQVRIGEVLAWRNLFWAITDAMARTPMPWENGAVLPNLDYGMAYRVFATVAYPRIKEIIENDLASGLIYLNSNAVDFKSPAIRPYLDKYVRGSNGYTAVDRVKLLKLLWDAMGTEFGSRHELYERNYAGNHEGIRLEVLDVATAFGQVEKYKGFAEQCMAEYDLDGWTVPDLINPDDVNLFMKKSR
;
A
#
# COMPACT_ATOMS: atom_id res chain seq x y z
N ARG A 1 11.32 -6.61 -21.75
CA ARG A 1 10.97 -5.96 -23.03
C ARG A 1 10.13 -6.97 -23.79
N ASP A 2 8.91 -6.63 -24.14
CA ASP A 2 7.90 -7.54 -24.70
C ASP A 2 6.88 -6.75 -25.56
N GLY A 3 5.78 -7.38 -25.95
CA GLY A 3 4.73 -6.82 -26.79
C GLY A 3 3.73 -5.89 -26.08
N ARG A 4 3.95 -5.51 -24.82
CA ARG A 4 2.98 -4.74 -24.01
C ARG A 4 2.47 -3.49 -24.73
N GLU A 5 1.19 -3.23 -24.58
CA GLU A 5 0.53 -2.10 -25.23
C GLU A 5 0.20 -1.01 -24.20
N VAL A 6 1.09 -0.02 -24.10
CA VAL A 6 0.97 1.10 -23.16
C VAL A 6 0.85 2.40 -23.93
N TYR A 7 -0.12 3.23 -23.57
CA TYR A 7 -0.35 4.55 -24.14
C TYR A 7 -0.08 5.64 -23.11
N ILE A 8 0.57 6.72 -23.53
CA ILE A 8 0.73 7.94 -22.73
C ILE A 8 0.83 9.16 -23.67
N TYR A 9 0.20 10.27 -23.30
CA TYR A 9 0.16 11.51 -24.11
C TYR A 9 -0.30 11.28 -25.57
N GLY A 10 -1.27 10.38 -25.77
CA GLY A 10 -1.82 10.06 -27.09
C GLY A 10 -1.00 9.07 -27.92
N GLU A 11 0.17 8.64 -27.44
CA GLU A 11 1.12 7.84 -28.21
C GLU A 11 1.36 6.46 -27.58
N ARG A 12 1.64 5.45 -28.41
CA ARG A 12 2.04 4.12 -27.94
C ARG A 12 3.52 4.12 -27.54
N VAL A 13 3.79 3.63 -26.34
CA VAL A 13 5.15 3.42 -25.83
C VAL A 13 5.78 2.23 -26.55
N LYS A 14 6.91 2.45 -27.23
CA LYS A 14 7.64 1.41 -27.97
C LYS A 14 8.46 0.48 -27.06
N ASP A 15 9.16 1.06 -26.08
CA ASP A 15 9.94 0.32 -25.10
C ASP A 15 9.85 1.01 -23.73
N ILE A 16 9.17 0.35 -22.80
CA ILE A 16 8.96 0.87 -21.45
C ILE A 16 10.28 1.14 -20.70
N THR A 17 11.35 0.40 -21.02
CA THR A 17 12.63 0.49 -20.32
C THR A 17 13.47 1.71 -20.71
N THR A 18 13.09 2.38 -21.80
CA THR A 18 13.82 3.55 -22.34
C THR A 18 12.94 4.80 -22.42
N HIS A 19 11.61 4.64 -22.39
CA HIS A 19 10.68 5.76 -22.45
C HIS A 19 10.84 6.71 -21.24
N PRO A 20 10.90 8.04 -21.44
CA PRO A 20 11.16 9.02 -20.38
C PRO A 20 10.15 9.04 -19.22
N ALA A 21 8.97 8.48 -19.41
CA ALA A 21 7.94 8.38 -18.38
C ALA A 21 8.09 7.21 -17.41
N PHE A 22 9.00 6.26 -17.68
CA PHE A 22 9.06 5.00 -16.94
C PHE A 22 10.49 4.47 -16.71
N ARG A 23 11.48 4.96 -17.46
CA ARG A 23 12.83 4.39 -17.49
C ARG A 23 13.51 4.41 -16.12
N ASN A 24 13.33 5.45 -15.32
CA ASN A 24 13.97 5.54 -14.01
C ASN A 24 13.20 4.72 -12.97
N SER A 25 11.86 4.75 -12.98
CA SER A 25 11.04 3.83 -12.18
C SER A 25 11.38 2.37 -12.47
N ALA A 26 11.58 2.00 -13.74
CA ALA A 26 12.04 0.67 -14.14
C ALA A 26 13.42 0.32 -13.56
N ARG A 27 14.35 1.28 -13.54
CA ARG A 27 15.69 1.09 -12.94
C ARG A 27 15.63 1.00 -11.42
N MET A 28 14.71 1.69 -10.76
CA MET A 28 14.49 1.55 -9.32
C MET A 28 13.95 0.16 -8.96
N ILE A 29 13.03 -0.39 -9.77
CA ILE A 29 12.58 -1.78 -9.62
C ILE A 29 13.74 -2.76 -9.88
N ALA A 30 14.55 -2.53 -10.91
CA ALA A 30 15.71 -3.39 -11.19
C ALA A 30 16.69 -3.46 -10.01
N ARG A 31 16.91 -2.34 -9.28
CA ARG A 31 17.74 -2.33 -8.07
C ARG A 31 17.22 -3.27 -6.98
N LEU A 32 15.90 -3.45 -6.87
CA LEU A 32 15.30 -4.38 -5.89
C LEU A 32 15.66 -5.84 -6.25
N TYR A 33 15.61 -6.18 -7.53
CA TYR A 33 16.05 -7.48 -8.02
C TYR A 33 17.55 -7.68 -7.82
N ASP A 34 18.39 -6.70 -8.15
CA ASP A 34 19.84 -6.78 -7.91
C ASP A 34 20.16 -7.03 -6.43
N ALA A 35 19.40 -6.42 -5.51
CA ALA A 35 19.59 -6.58 -4.07
C ALA A 35 19.34 -8.01 -3.55
N LEU A 36 18.53 -8.82 -4.24
CA LEU A 36 18.37 -10.24 -3.88
C LEU A 36 19.66 -11.05 -4.07
N HIS A 37 20.55 -10.56 -4.92
CA HIS A 37 21.81 -11.20 -5.26
C HIS A 37 23.02 -10.55 -4.58
N ASP A 38 22.81 -9.45 -3.84
CA ASP A 38 23.84 -8.77 -3.06
C ASP A 38 24.18 -9.58 -1.79
N PRO A 39 25.41 -10.10 -1.64
CA PRO A 39 25.81 -10.87 -0.46
C PRO A 39 25.59 -10.11 0.87
N ALA A 40 25.67 -8.78 0.86
CA ALA A 40 25.49 -7.97 2.06
C ALA A 40 24.02 -7.89 2.52
N LYS A 41 23.06 -8.21 1.65
CA LYS A 41 21.62 -8.11 1.92
C LYS A 41 20.91 -9.45 1.90
N LYS A 42 21.56 -10.48 1.36
CA LYS A 42 20.98 -11.81 1.15
C LYS A 42 20.32 -12.37 2.41
N ASP A 43 20.97 -12.27 3.57
CA ASP A 43 20.45 -12.82 4.83
C ASP A 43 19.19 -12.10 5.32
N VAL A 44 19.06 -10.81 5.04
CA VAL A 44 17.87 -10.02 5.39
C VAL A 44 16.74 -10.28 4.41
N LEU A 45 17.04 -10.22 3.10
CA LEU A 45 16.04 -10.24 2.04
C LEU A 45 15.53 -11.64 1.69
N THR A 46 16.39 -12.66 1.78
CA THR A 46 16.13 -13.95 1.13
C THR A 46 15.94 -15.11 2.10
N THR A 47 15.27 -16.15 1.62
CA THR A 47 15.16 -17.47 2.24
C THR A 47 15.18 -18.53 1.16
N GLU A 48 15.46 -19.78 1.53
CA GLU A 48 15.34 -20.92 0.63
C GLU A 48 13.90 -21.07 0.14
N THR A 49 13.75 -21.46 -1.12
CA THR A 49 12.46 -21.83 -1.68
C THR A 49 11.94 -23.12 -1.05
N ASP A 50 10.62 -23.23 -0.87
CA ASP A 50 9.97 -24.47 -0.43
C ASP A 50 9.39 -25.30 -1.59
N THR A 51 9.84 -25.03 -2.81
CA THR A 51 9.37 -25.68 -4.04
C THR A 51 10.16 -26.94 -4.42
N GLY A 52 11.21 -27.25 -3.68
CA GLY A 52 12.18 -28.31 -4.00
C GLY A 52 13.21 -27.93 -5.07
N SER A 53 13.27 -26.66 -5.50
CA SER A 53 14.21 -26.21 -6.53
C SER A 53 15.67 -26.10 -6.06
N GLY A 54 15.92 -26.04 -4.75
CA GLY A 54 17.23 -25.72 -4.17
C GLY A 54 17.64 -24.25 -4.34
N GLY A 55 16.76 -23.40 -4.88
CA GLY A 55 16.98 -21.95 -5.02
C GLY A 55 16.56 -21.15 -3.79
N PHE A 56 16.67 -19.83 -3.90
CA PHE A 56 16.23 -18.87 -2.89
C PHE A 56 15.24 -17.86 -3.48
N THR A 57 14.49 -17.18 -2.62
CA THR A 57 13.49 -16.18 -2.97
C THR A 57 13.48 -15.04 -1.95
N HIS A 58 12.78 -13.94 -2.24
CA HIS A 58 12.50 -12.92 -1.24
C HIS A 58 11.60 -13.51 -0.13
N LYS A 59 11.90 -13.28 1.16
CA LYS A 59 11.19 -13.89 2.31
C LYS A 59 9.67 -13.77 2.23
N PHE A 60 9.17 -12.65 1.72
CA PHE A 60 7.72 -12.41 1.63
C PHE A 60 7.00 -13.13 0.46
N PHE A 61 7.74 -13.79 -0.44
CA PHE A 61 7.18 -14.66 -1.49
C PHE A 61 6.99 -16.11 -1.03
N ARG A 62 7.44 -16.46 0.18
CA ARG A 62 7.23 -17.77 0.80
C ARG A 62 6.11 -17.71 1.84
N THR A 63 5.36 -18.80 1.96
CA THR A 63 4.29 -18.93 2.95
C THR A 63 4.88 -18.92 4.37
N PRO A 64 4.49 -17.98 5.26
CA PRO A 64 4.98 -17.98 6.64
C PRO A 64 4.30 -19.06 7.48
N ARG A 65 5.05 -19.69 8.39
CA ARG A 65 4.57 -20.76 9.28
C ARG A 65 4.80 -20.45 10.76
N SER A 66 5.40 -19.31 11.07
CA SER A 66 5.69 -18.87 12.44
C SER A 66 5.71 -17.35 12.56
N ALA A 67 5.73 -16.86 13.81
CA ALA A 67 5.98 -15.45 14.09
C ALA A 67 7.37 -15.01 13.60
N GLU A 68 8.38 -15.89 13.68
CA GLU A 68 9.73 -15.61 13.22
C GLU A 68 9.78 -15.40 11.69
N ASP A 69 9.06 -16.23 10.92
CA ASP A 69 8.93 -16.04 9.48
C ASP A 69 8.30 -14.69 9.14
N LEU A 70 7.28 -14.28 9.90
CA LEU A 70 6.62 -12.98 9.70
C LEU A 70 7.52 -11.81 10.07
N VAL A 71 8.32 -11.92 11.15
CA VAL A 71 9.33 -10.90 11.50
C VAL A 71 10.39 -10.82 10.40
N GLY A 72 10.89 -11.96 9.92
CA GLY A 72 11.83 -12.01 8.81
C GLY A 72 11.26 -11.41 7.52
N ALA A 73 9.99 -11.65 7.22
CA ALA A 73 9.30 -11.03 6.10
C ALA A 73 9.11 -9.52 6.27
N ARG A 74 8.74 -9.06 7.48
CA ARG A 74 8.63 -7.64 7.85
C ARG A 74 9.97 -6.93 7.58
N ASP A 75 11.08 -7.51 8.03
CA ASP A 75 12.42 -6.94 7.86
C ASP A 75 12.85 -6.92 6.39
N ALA A 76 12.54 -7.98 5.62
CA ALA A 76 12.81 -8.01 4.17
C ALA A 76 12.03 -6.93 3.40
N ILE A 77 10.74 -6.75 3.71
CA ILE A 77 9.93 -5.66 3.15
C ILE A 77 10.54 -4.30 3.51
N ALA A 78 10.98 -4.11 4.75
CA ALA A 78 11.60 -2.87 5.19
C ALA A 78 12.90 -2.57 4.42
N GLU A 79 13.75 -3.57 4.20
CA GLU A 79 15.00 -3.43 3.45
C GLU A 79 14.76 -2.99 2.00
N TRP A 80 13.80 -3.61 1.30
CA TRP A 80 13.38 -3.14 -0.04
C TRP A 80 12.72 -1.77 -0.02
N ALA A 81 11.86 -1.49 0.95
CA ALA A 81 11.23 -0.17 1.09
C ALA A 81 12.28 0.93 1.29
N ARG A 82 13.37 0.67 2.04
CA ARG A 82 14.46 1.65 2.26
C ARG A 82 15.18 2.04 0.97
N MET A 83 15.31 1.11 0.01
CA MET A 83 15.92 1.40 -1.29
C MET A 83 15.12 2.39 -2.14
N THR A 84 13.82 2.50 -1.88
CA THR A 84 12.91 3.47 -2.52
C THR A 84 12.45 4.55 -1.55
N TYR A 85 13.06 4.63 -0.36
CA TYR A 85 12.70 5.53 0.74
C TYR A 85 11.20 5.47 1.12
N GLY A 86 10.57 4.32 0.92
CA GLY A 86 9.16 4.03 1.19
C GLY A 86 8.18 4.56 0.13
N TRP A 87 8.66 5.14 -0.98
CA TRP A 87 7.78 5.79 -1.96
C TRP A 87 7.15 4.84 -2.97
N MET A 88 7.80 3.72 -3.32
CA MET A 88 7.18 2.75 -4.22
C MET A 88 6.24 1.82 -3.44
N GLY A 89 4.94 2.05 -3.60
CA GLY A 89 3.86 1.36 -2.90
C GLY A 89 3.48 0.00 -3.49
N ARG A 90 3.89 -0.26 -4.72
CA ARG A 90 3.56 -1.44 -5.53
C ARG A 90 4.79 -2.19 -6.01
N ALA A 91 5.90 -2.12 -5.29
CA ALA A 91 7.06 -2.97 -5.55
C ALA A 91 6.68 -4.48 -5.59
N PRO A 92 7.50 -5.37 -6.18
CA PRO A 92 7.11 -6.76 -6.43
C PRO A 92 6.63 -7.54 -5.20
N ASP A 93 7.20 -7.26 -4.03
CA ASP A 93 6.82 -7.85 -2.74
C ASP A 93 5.38 -7.53 -2.33
N TYR A 94 4.79 -6.42 -2.80
CA TYR A 94 3.40 -6.10 -2.53
C TYR A 94 2.46 -7.26 -2.91
N LYS A 95 2.62 -7.84 -4.12
CA LYS A 95 1.81 -9.00 -4.52
C LYS A 95 2.35 -10.33 -4.02
N GLY A 96 3.56 -10.37 -3.44
CA GLY A 96 4.00 -11.45 -2.57
C GLY A 96 2.99 -11.77 -1.46
N SER A 97 2.26 -10.75 -0.97
CA SER A 97 1.17 -10.88 0.02
C SER A 97 0.01 -11.79 -0.41
N PHE A 98 -0.22 -11.95 -1.71
CA PHE A 98 -1.20 -12.87 -2.27
C PHE A 98 -0.53 -14.14 -2.81
N LEU A 99 0.56 -13.98 -3.56
CA LEU A 99 1.19 -15.10 -4.25
C LEU A 99 1.63 -16.17 -3.25
N ALA A 100 2.15 -15.77 -2.08
CA ALA A 100 2.55 -16.72 -1.04
C ALA A 100 1.41 -17.30 -0.19
N THR A 101 0.14 -17.11 -0.57
CA THR A 101 -1.00 -17.80 0.06
C THR A 101 -1.60 -18.89 -0.83
N LEU A 102 -1.19 -18.93 -2.09
CA LEU A 102 -1.79 -19.76 -3.13
C LEU A 102 -1.65 -21.27 -2.89
N ASP A 103 -0.52 -21.74 -2.36
CA ASP A 103 -0.33 -23.16 -2.09
C ASP A 103 -1.01 -23.61 -0.79
N ALA A 104 -0.79 -22.88 0.31
CA ALA A 104 -1.40 -23.18 1.59
C ALA A 104 -2.94 -23.16 1.55
N ASN A 105 -3.53 -22.36 0.67
CA ASN A 105 -4.98 -22.29 0.48
C ASN A 105 -5.43 -22.75 -0.92
N ALA A 106 -4.71 -23.69 -1.51
CA ALA A 106 -5.00 -24.15 -2.88
C ALA A 106 -6.43 -24.71 -3.02
N GLU A 107 -6.97 -25.36 -1.98
CA GLU A 107 -8.32 -25.97 -2.02
C GLU A 107 -9.45 -24.95 -2.19
N PHE A 108 -9.28 -23.72 -1.72
CA PHE A 108 -10.23 -22.64 -1.97
C PHE A 108 -10.48 -22.44 -3.49
N TYR A 109 -9.45 -22.65 -4.31
CA TYR A 109 -9.48 -22.40 -5.75
C TYR A 109 -10.07 -23.55 -6.58
N ALA A 110 -10.66 -24.59 -5.98
CA ALA A 110 -11.26 -25.69 -6.74
C ALA A 110 -12.25 -25.21 -7.83
N PRO A 111 -12.18 -25.74 -9.07
CA PRO A 111 -11.35 -26.86 -9.54
C PRO A 111 -9.94 -26.46 -10.05
N TYR A 112 -9.51 -25.22 -9.85
CA TYR A 112 -8.25 -24.65 -10.35
C TYR A 112 -7.09 -24.77 -9.35
N GLN A 113 -7.09 -25.76 -8.45
CA GLN A 113 -6.05 -25.88 -7.44
C GLN A 113 -4.65 -26.06 -8.05
N ALA A 114 -4.55 -26.77 -9.17
CA ALA A 114 -3.29 -26.94 -9.91
C ALA A 114 -2.72 -25.59 -10.39
N ASN A 115 -3.58 -24.66 -10.83
CA ASN A 115 -3.17 -23.32 -11.24
C ASN A 115 -2.64 -22.53 -10.06
N SER A 116 -3.34 -22.61 -8.91
CA SER A 116 -2.92 -21.95 -7.67
C SER A 116 -1.50 -22.40 -7.25
N ARG A 117 -1.27 -23.70 -7.20
CA ARG A 117 0.04 -24.28 -6.83
C ARG A 117 1.13 -23.95 -7.85
N ARG A 118 0.81 -23.98 -9.15
CA ARG A 118 1.74 -23.56 -10.21
C ARG A 118 2.16 -22.10 -10.05
N TRP A 119 1.20 -21.20 -9.82
CA TRP A 119 1.47 -19.78 -9.64
C TRP A 119 2.25 -19.49 -8.36
N TYR A 120 1.98 -20.21 -7.26
CA TYR A 120 2.81 -20.15 -6.05
C TYR A 120 4.28 -20.46 -6.38
N LYS A 121 4.52 -21.61 -7.00
CA LYS A 121 5.86 -22.08 -7.36
C LYS A 121 6.58 -21.07 -8.26
N GLU A 122 5.95 -20.67 -9.35
CA GLU A 122 6.59 -19.80 -10.34
C GLU A 122 6.86 -18.38 -9.81
N ALA A 123 5.90 -17.82 -9.08
CA ALA A 123 6.07 -16.52 -8.43
C ALA A 123 7.20 -16.56 -7.39
N GLN A 124 7.31 -17.63 -6.63
CA GLN A 124 8.34 -17.80 -5.62
C GLN A 124 9.73 -17.94 -6.25
N GLU A 125 9.89 -18.83 -7.23
CA GLU A 125 11.19 -19.12 -7.85
C GLU A 125 11.75 -17.96 -8.67
N LYS A 126 10.87 -17.17 -9.30
CA LYS A 126 11.29 -16.06 -10.19
C LYS A 126 11.08 -14.67 -9.59
N VAL A 127 10.47 -14.59 -8.40
CA VAL A 127 10.05 -13.32 -7.77
C VAL A 127 9.25 -12.47 -8.78
N LEU A 128 8.23 -13.08 -9.38
CA LEU A 128 7.49 -12.47 -10.47
C LEU A 128 6.83 -11.16 -10.02
N TYR A 129 7.04 -10.09 -10.80
CA TYR A 129 6.36 -8.83 -10.57
C TYR A 129 4.90 -8.89 -11.01
N PHE A 130 4.00 -9.06 -10.05
CA PHE A 130 2.56 -8.90 -10.22
C PHE A 130 2.11 -7.54 -9.72
N ASN A 131 1.17 -6.92 -10.42
CA ASN A 131 0.26 -5.95 -9.81
C ASN A 131 -1.16 -6.54 -9.75
N HIS A 132 -2.13 -5.77 -9.25
CA HIS A 132 -3.55 -6.12 -9.30
C HIS A 132 -4.40 -5.02 -9.92
N ALA A 133 -5.51 -5.40 -10.54
CA ALA A 133 -6.52 -4.49 -11.03
C ALA A 133 -7.89 -5.00 -10.54
N ILE A 134 -8.37 -4.41 -9.43
CA ILE A 134 -9.48 -4.96 -8.64
C ILE A 134 -10.69 -4.01 -8.64
N VAL A 135 -10.45 -2.71 -8.52
CA VAL A 135 -11.50 -1.70 -8.39
C VAL A 135 -12.14 -1.45 -9.76
N ASN A 136 -13.47 -1.46 -9.79
CA ASN A 136 -14.24 -1.15 -10.99
C ASN A 136 -14.14 0.35 -11.35
N PRO A 137 -14.26 0.72 -12.63
CA PRO A 137 -14.38 2.10 -13.05
C PRO A 137 -15.48 2.86 -12.31
N PRO A 138 -15.24 4.14 -11.91
CA PRO A 138 -16.22 4.96 -11.21
C PRO A 138 -17.27 5.51 -12.19
N VAL A 139 -17.91 4.63 -12.95
CA VAL A 139 -18.99 4.95 -13.90
C VAL A 139 -20.31 4.50 -13.27
N ASP A 140 -21.31 5.39 -13.30
CA ASP A 140 -22.69 5.18 -12.82
C ASP A 140 -22.78 4.36 -11.53
N ARG A 141 -22.06 4.79 -10.48
CA ARG A 141 -22.04 4.14 -9.16
C ARG A 141 -23.43 4.01 -8.49
N ASN A 142 -24.42 4.73 -9.01
CA ASN A 142 -25.82 4.65 -8.61
C ASN A 142 -26.58 3.44 -9.24
N LEU A 143 -25.98 2.75 -10.21
CA LEU A 143 -26.51 1.56 -10.85
C LEU A 143 -25.84 0.29 -10.31
N ALA A 144 -26.52 -0.85 -10.44
CA ALA A 144 -25.92 -2.13 -10.08
C ALA A 144 -24.80 -2.51 -11.09
N PRO A 145 -23.73 -3.20 -10.68
CA PRO A 145 -22.61 -3.54 -11.56
C PRO A 145 -22.99 -4.25 -12.86
N ASP A 146 -24.06 -5.03 -12.84
CA ASP A 146 -24.55 -5.79 -13.97
C ASP A 146 -25.45 -4.98 -14.93
N GLN A 147 -25.72 -3.71 -14.61
CA GLN A 147 -26.42 -2.74 -15.47
C GLN A 147 -25.45 -1.85 -16.26
N VAL A 148 -24.17 -1.85 -15.89
CA VAL A 148 -23.04 -1.17 -16.58
C VAL A 148 -22.04 -2.19 -17.14
N GLY A 149 -22.61 -3.29 -17.65
CA GLY A 149 -21.87 -4.50 -18.00
C GLY A 149 -20.87 -4.32 -19.15
N ASP A 150 -21.04 -3.28 -19.97
CA ASP A 150 -20.11 -2.93 -21.05
C ASP A 150 -18.77 -2.36 -20.54
N VAL A 151 -18.76 -1.75 -19.34
CA VAL A 151 -17.57 -1.12 -18.76
C VAL A 151 -16.81 -2.09 -17.85
N TYR A 152 -17.52 -2.91 -17.07
CA TYR A 152 -16.89 -3.76 -16.07
C TYR A 152 -16.31 -5.03 -16.69
N MET A 153 -15.24 -5.53 -16.09
CA MET A 153 -14.59 -6.76 -16.55
C MET A 153 -15.58 -7.93 -16.54
N HIS A 154 -15.82 -8.53 -17.70
CA HIS A 154 -16.72 -9.65 -17.88
C HIS A 154 -16.23 -10.62 -18.96
N VAL A 155 -16.70 -11.85 -18.88
CA VAL A 155 -16.46 -12.89 -19.89
C VAL A 155 -17.49 -12.77 -21.01
N GLU A 156 -17.00 -12.60 -22.23
CA GLU A 156 -17.83 -12.58 -23.44
C GLU A 156 -18.10 -13.99 -23.98
N LYS A 157 -17.12 -14.90 -23.85
CA LYS A 157 -17.19 -16.24 -24.45
C LYS A 157 -16.30 -17.25 -23.73
N GLU A 158 -16.80 -18.47 -23.60
CA GLU A 158 -16.02 -19.66 -23.23
C GLU A 158 -15.53 -20.40 -24.50
N THR A 159 -14.28 -20.86 -24.48
CA THR A 159 -13.65 -21.62 -25.57
C THR A 159 -12.83 -22.78 -25.00
N ASP A 160 -12.46 -23.73 -25.85
CA ASP A 160 -11.58 -24.84 -25.46
C ASP A 160 -10.20 -24.35 -24.96
N ALA A 161 -9.73 -23.21 -25.49
CA ALA A 161 -8.43 -22.63 -25.13
C ALA A 161 -8.47 -21.77 -23.85
N GLY A 162 -9.65 -21.40 -23.36
CA GLY A 162 -9.82 -20.46 -22.25
C GLY A 162 -11.08 -19.61 -22.37
N ILE A 163 -11.10 -18.48 -21.67
CA ILE A 163 -12.20 -17.50 -21.72
C ILE A 163 -11.75 -16.23 -22.44
N VAL A 164 -12.66 -15.62 -23.19
CA VAL A 164 -12.46 -14.29 -23.79
C VAL A 164 -13.16 -13.27 -22.91
N ALA A 165 -12.42 -12.27 -22.43
CA ALA A 165 -12.92 -11.25 -21.52
C ALA A 165 -12.66 -9.84 -22.04
N SER A 166 -13.57 -8.92 -21.70
CA SER A 166 -13.51 -7.51 -22.04
C SER A 166 -13.90 -6.65 -20.84
N GLY A 167 -13.57 -5.36 -20.91
CA GLY A 167 -13.92 -4.36 -19.90
C GLY A 167 -12.69 -3.68 -19.32
N ALA A 168 -12.88 -2.93 -18.24
CA ALA A 168 -11.82 -2.13 -17.65
C ALA A 168 -11.77 -2.22 -16.13
N LYS A 169 -10.59 -1.86 -15.60
CA LYS A 169 -10.32 -1.65 -14.19
C LYS A 169 -9.54 -0.35 -14.01
N VAL A 170 -9.68 0.29 -12.86
CA VAL A 170 -9.01 1.56 -12.58
C VAL A 170 -7.76 1.38 -11.74
N VAL A 171 -6.87 2.37 -11.86
CA VAL A 171 -5.72 2.57 -10.96
C VAL A 171 -4.86 1.31 -10.85
N ALA A 172 -4.45 0.77 -12.00
CA ALA A 172 -3.50 -0.33 -12.06
C ALA A 172 -2.06 0.19 -11.84
N THR A 173 -1.83 0.71 -10.64
CA THR A 173 -0.59 1.38 -10.21
C THR A 173 0.65 0.55 -10.52
N GLY A 174 1.53 1.08 -11.37
CA GLY A 174 2.80 0.43 -11.72
C GLY A 174 2.68 -0.73 -12.72
N SER A 175 1.48 -1.07 -13.22
CA SER A 175 1.28 -2.17 -14.18
C SER A 175 2.07 -2.03 -15.47
N ALA A 176 2.45 -0.81 -15.86
CA ALA A 176 3.32 -0.59 -17.01
C ALA A 176 4.69 -1.28 -16.85
N LEU A 177 5.12 -1.60 -15.63
CA LEU A 177 6.40 -2.22 -15.29
C LEU A 177 6.30 -3.68 -14.85
N THR A 178 5.10 -4.26 -14.77
CA THR A 178 4.91 -5.63 -14.24
C THR A 178 5.05 -6.69 -15.33
N HIS A 179 5.18 -7.95 -14.90
CA HIS A 179 5.09 -9.13 -15.77
C HIS A 179 3.62 -9.55 -15.96
N TYR A 180 2.85 -9.53 -14.87
CA TYR A 180 1.46 -9.94 -14.84
C TYR A 180 0.59 -8.95 -14.06
N ASN A 181 -0.70 -8.95 -14.38
CA ASN A 181 -1.73 -8.37 -13.56
C ASN A 181 -2.67 -9.44 -13.01
N PHE A 182 -3.02 -9.31 -11.74
CA PHE A 182 -4.05 -10.10 -11.08
C PHE A 182 -5.39 -9.37 -11.15
N ILE A 183 -6.37 -9.97 -11.80
CA ILE A 183 -7.73 -9.44 -11.92
C ILE A 183 -8.60 -10.08 -10.84
N ALA A 184 -9.30 -9.24 -10.08
CA ALA A 184 -10.25 -9.67 -9.06
C ALA A 184 -11.32 -8.58 -8.81
N HIS A 185 -12.12 -8.76 -7.76
CA HIS A 185 -13.21 -7.86 -7.40
C HIS A 185 -13.13 -7.47 -5.92
N TYR A 186 -13.50 -6.22 -5.63
CA TYR A 186 -13.60 -5.67 -4.29
C TYR A 186 -14.69 -4.58 -4.27
N GLY A 187 -15.46 -4.52 -3.20
CA GLY A 187 -16.59 -3.60 -3.08
C GLY A 187 -17.91 -4.28 -3.44
N LEU A 188 -18.61 -3.78 -4.46
CA LEU A 188 -19.96 -4.23 -4.79
C LEU A 188 -20.00 -5.73 -5.12
N PRO A 189 -20.92 -6.51 -4.52
CA PRO A 189 -21.05 -7.93 -4.79
C PRO A 189 -21.34 -8.23 -6.25
N ILE A 190 -20.67 -9.25 -6.77
CA ILE A 190 -20.97 -9.82 -8.09
C ILE A 190 -22.23 -10.68 -7.97
N LYS A 191 -23.10 -10.64 -8.98
CA LYS A 191 -24.38 -11.38 -9.00
C LYS A 191 -24.57 -12.31 -10.19
N LYS A 192 -23.76 -12.15 -11.25
CA LYS A 192 -23.88 -12.88 -12.51
C LYS A 192 -22.58 -13.61 -12.85
N LYS A 193 -22.71 -14.76 -13.53
CA LYS A 193 -21.62 -15.70 -13.82
C LYS A 193 -20.49 -15.05 -14.61
N GLU A 194 -20.84 -14.28 -15.63
CA GLU A 194 -19.91 -13.64 -16.56
C GLU A 194 -18.99 -12.60 -15.91
N PHE A 195 -19.39 -12.02 -14.77
CA PHE A 195 -18.55 -11.10 -13.99
C PHE A 195 -17.78 -11.81 -12.87
N ALA A 196 -18.03 -13.10 -12.63
CA ALA A 196 -17.40 -13.86 -11.56
C ALA A 196 -16.07 -14.47 -12.06
N ILE A 197 -15.04 -13.62 -12.18
CA ILE A 197 -13.72 -14.02 -12.68
C ILE A 197 -12.59 -13.55 -11.75
N ILE A 198 -11.67 -14.46 -11.43
CA ILE A 198 -10.39 -14.13 -10.80
C ILE A 198 -9.29 -14.84 -11.59
N CYS A 199 -8.35 -14.08 -12.14
CA CYS A 199 -7.35 -14.61 -13.05
C CYS A 199 -6.03 -13.81 -12.99
N ALA A 200 -4.97 -14.42 -13.54
CA ALA A 200 -3.75 -13.72 -13.93
C ALA A 200 -3.77 -13.42 -15.43
N VAL A 201 -3.18 -12.31 -15.85
CA VAL A 201 -3.00 -11.96 -17.26
C VAL A 201 -1.59 -11.44 -17.49
N PRO A 202 -0.84 -11.91 -18.50
CA PRO A 202 0.45 -11.33 -18.83
C PRO A 202 0.26 -9.94 -19.43
N MET A 203 1.21 -9.03 -19.17
CA MET A 203 1.09 -7.63 -19.62
C MET A 203 1.25 -7.44 -21.14
N ASP A 204 1.70 -8.47 -21.86
CA ASP A 204 1.83 -8.51 -23.32
C ASP A 204 0.76 -9.36 -24.01
N ALA A 205 -0.26 -9.83 -23.29
CA ALA A 205 -1.39 -10.52 -23.93
C ALA A 205 -2.09 -9.61 -24.95
N PRO A 206 -2.39 -10.11 -26.16
CA PRO A 206 -3.17 -9.36 -27.14
C PRO A 206 -4.50 -8.88 -26.56
N GLY A 207 -4.81 -7.60 -26.76
CA GLY A 207 -6.02 -6.95 -26.21
C GLY A 207 -5.83 -6.32 -24.83
N VAL A 208 -4.74 -6.62 -24.10
CA VAL A 208 -4.40 -5.92 -22.85
C VAL A 208 -3.80 -4.57 -23.19
N LYS A 209 -4.40 -3.50 -22.67
CA LYS A 209 -3.93 -2.13 -22.88
C LYS A 209 -3.85 -1.36 -21.57
N LEU A 210 -2.84 -0.50 -21.45
CA LEU A 210 -2.72 0.47 -20.38
C LEU A 210 -2.85 1.88 -20.94
N ILE A 211 -3.73 2.69 -20.37
CA ILE A 211 -3.84 4.12 -20.65
C ILE A 211 -3.30 4.86 -19.43
N SER A 212 -2.10 5.40 -19.58
CA SER A 212 -1.36 6.02 -18.49
C SER A 212 -1.93 7.37 -18.12
N ARG A 213 -1.92 7.72 -16.83
CA ARG A 213 -2.08 9.11 -16.39
C ARG A 213 -0.86 9.95 -16.78
N THR A 214 -0.91 11.26 -16.55
CA THR A 214 0.25 12.17 -16.59
C THR A 214 1.44 11.54 -15.86
N SER A 215 2.63 11.55 -16.48
CA SER A 215 3.85 11.03 -15.86
C SER A 215 4.62 12.15 -15.16
N TYR A 216 4.80 12.01 -13.85
CA TYR A 216 5.60 12.92 -13.04
C TYR A 216 7.08 12.72 -13.34
N GLU A 217 7.50 11.49 -13.68
CA GLU A 217 8.87 11.19 -14.13
C GLU A 217 9.21 11.96 -15.41
N MET A 218 8.33 11.90 -16.42
CA MET A 218 8.55 12.60 -17.69
C MET A 218 8.50 14.12 -17.52
N THR A 219 7.51 14.66 -16.81
CA THR A 219 7.42 16.10 -16.54
C THR A 219 8.69 16.60 -15.84
N SER A 220 9.19 15.85 -14.85
CA SER A 220 10.44 16.16 -14.14
C SER A 220 11.67 16.06 -15.05
N ALA A 221 11.67 15.13 -16.00
CA ALA A 221 12.76 14.96 -16.95
C ALA A 221 12.82 16.07 -18.01
N VAL A 222 11.67 16.62 -18.42
CA VAL A 222 11.58 17.65 -19.47
C VAL A 222 11.79 19.05 -18.90
N MET A 223 11.10 19.40 -17.81
CA MET A 223 11.10 20.77 -17.25
C MET A 223 11.88 20.92 -15.94
N GLY A 224 12.37 19.81 -15.37
CA GLY A 224 13.04 19.78 -14.08
C GLY A 224 14.46 19.25 -14.15
N SER A 225 14.93 18.72 -13.02
CA SER A 225 16.15 17.96 -12.91
C SER A 225 16.06 17.04 -11.68
N PRO A 226 16.96 16.06 -11.50
CA PRO A 226 17.03 15.27 -10.27
C PRO A 226 17.29 16.10 -9.00
N PHE A 227 17.87 17.29 -9.13
CA PHE A 227 18.04 18.21 -8.00
C PHE A 227 16.72 18.91 -7.64
N ASP A 228 15.87 19.16 -8.64
CA ASP A 228 14.61 19.87 -8.47
C ASP A 228 13.45 18.95 -8.08
N TYR A 229 13.44 17.73 -8.60
CA TYR A 229 12.39 16.71 -8.42
C TYR A 229 12.97 15.32 -8.12
N PRO A 230 13.71 15.15 -7.01
CA PRO A 230 14.48 13.93 -6.70
C PRO A 230 13.66 12.66 -6.45
N LEU A 231 12.36 12.76 -6.17
CA LEU A 231 11.46 11.62 -5.98
C LEU A 231 10.67 11.36 -7.25
N SER A 232 9.99 12.38 -7.78
CA SER A 232 9.21 12.29 -9.01
C SER A 232 10.02 11.74 -10.18
N SER A 233 11.30 12.11 -10.29
CA SER A 233 12.16 11.71 -11.41
C SER A 233 12.57 10.23 -11.40
N ARG A 234 12.24 9.44 -10.37
CA ARG A 234 12.66 8.03 -10.28
C ARG A 234 11.73 7.07 -9.54
N LEU A 235 10.69 7.57 -8.85
CA LEU A 235 9.80 6.77 -8.00
C LEU A 235 8.33 6.86 -8.45
N ASP A 236 8.05 7.40 -9.63
CA ASP A 236 6.70 7.55 -10.16
C ASP A 236 6.11 6.20 -10.58
N GLU A 237 5.15 5.71 -9.79
CA GLU A 237 4.32 4.55 -10.13
C GLU A 237 3.06 5.01 -10.86
N ASN A 238 3.09 4.99 -12.20
CA ASN A 238 1.97 5.47 -13.01
C ASN A 238 0.68 4.67 -12.73
N ASP A 239 -0.41 5.40 -12.45
CA ASP A 239 -1.73 4.85 -12.17
C ASP A 239 -2.53 4.73 -13.46
N ALA A 240 -2.33 3.63 -14.19
CA ALA A 240 -2.95 3.44 -15.49
C ALA A 240 -4.40 2.94 -15.38
N VAL A 241 -5.23 3.35 -16.34
CA VAL A 241 -6.47 2.63 -16.67
C VAL A 241 -6.08 1.33 -17.36
N PHE A 242 -6.68 0.24 -16.93
CA PHE A 242 -6.38 -1.10 -17.41
C PHE A 242 -7.55 -1.62 -18.24
N VAL A 243 -7.30 -1.96 -19.51
CA VAL A 243 -8.33 -2.31 -20.48
C VAL A 243 -8.09 -3.71 -21.03
N PHE A 244 -9.16 -4.49 -21.09
CA PHE A 244 -9.28 -5.70 -21.90
C PHE A 244 -10.16 -5.41 -23.11
N ASP A 245 -9.58 -5.61 -24.29
CA ASP A 245 -10.28 -5.69 -25.56
C ASP A 245 -10.19 -7.12 -26.07
N LYS A 246 -11.20 -7.94 -25.73
CA LYS A 246 -11.32 -9.35 -26.13
C LYS A 246 -10.08 -10.18 -25.86
N VAL A 247 -9.59 -10.10 -24.63
CA VAL A 247 -8.38 -10.81 -24.19
C VAL A 247 -8.71 -12.29 -23.97
N LEU A 248 -7.96 -13.18 -24.62
CA LEU A 248 -8.00 -14.61 -24.33
C LEU A 248 -7.19 -14.90 -23.05
N ILE A 249 -7.85 -15.47 -22.05
CA ILE A 249 -7.25 -15.89 -20.79
C ILE A 249 -7.25 -17.42 -20.77
N PRO A 250 -6.06 -18.05 -20.85
CA PRO A 250 -5.96 -19.50 -20.80
C PRO A 250 -6.52 -20.07 -19.49
N TRP A 251 -7.05 -21.30 -19.54
CA TRP A 251 -7.61 -21.97 -18.36
C TRP A 251 -6.58 -22.11 -17.23
N GLU A 252 -5.30 -22.22 -17.55
CA GLU A 252 -4.17 -22.32 -16.60
C GLU A 252 -3.95 -21.03 -15.79
N ASN A 253 -4.54 -19.92 -16.22
CA ASN A 253 -4.40 -18.61 -15.57
C ASN A 253 -5.65 -18.22 -14.76
N ILE A 254 -6.65 -19.10 -14.69
CA ILE A 254 -7.86 -18.90 -13.89
C ILE A 254 -7.63 -19.39 -12.46
N PHE A 255 -8.06 -18.58 -11.49
CA PHE A 255 -8.14 -18.96 -10.07
C PHE A 255 -9.59 -19.26 -9.66
N VAL A 256 -10.55 -18.44 -10.13
CA VAL A 256 -11.99 -18.64 -9.92
C VAL A 256 -12.73 -18.20 -11.18
N TYR A 257 -13.68 -19.02 -11.64
CA TYR A 257 -14.57 -18.64 -12.73
C TYR A 257 -15.98 -19.17 -12.50
N GLY A 258 -16.98 -18.32 -12.76
CA GLY A 258 -18.41 -18.65 -12.76
C GLY A 258 -19.03 -18.91 -11.38
N ASN A 259 -18.22 -19.05 -10.32
CA ASN A 259 -18.69 -19.22 -8.96
C ASN A 259 -18.77 -17.86 -8.24
N VAL A 260 -19.99 -17.30 -8.20
CA VAL A 260 -20.27 -15.99 -7.60
C VAL A 260 -19.93 -15.96 -6.11
N ASP A 261 -20.26 -17.01 -5.36
CA ASP A 261 -20.00 -17.08 -3.92
C ASP A 261 -18.51 -17.06 -3.61
N LYS A 262 -17.70 -17.82 -4.36
CA LYS A 262 -16.24 -17.81 -4.23
C LYS A 262 -15.63 -16.45 -4.58
N VAL A 263 -16.13 -15.76 -5.60
CA VAL A 263 -15.64 -14.42 -5.95
C VAL A 263 -15.96 -13.42 -4.85
N ASN A 264 -17.19 -13.45 -4.31
CA ASN A 264 -17.61 -12.53 -3.25
C ASN A 264 -16.92 -12.82 -1.90
N THR A 265 -16.50 -14.07 -1.65
CA THR A 265 -15.78 -14.47 -0.43
C THR A 265 -14.26 -14.48 -0.58
N PHE A 266 -13.72 -14.21 -1.77
CA PHE A 266 -12.27 -14.22 -2.04
C PHE A 266 -11.49 -13.30 -1.10
N VAL A 267 -11.99 -12.08 -0.87
CA VAL A 267 -11.29 -11.07 -0.10
C VAL A 267 -11.04 -11.52 1.35
N PRO A 268 -12.06 -11.93 2.13
CA PRO A 268 -11.84 -12.45 3.48
C PRO A 268 -11.15 -13.83 3.52
N MET A 269 -11.33 -14.68 2.51
CA MET A 269 -10.84 -16.07 2.55
C MET A 269 -9.45 -16.31 1.93
N SER A 270 -8.92 -15.39 1.12
CA SER A 270 -7.67 -15.60 0.37
C SER A 270 -6.39 -15.48 1.20
N GLY A 271 -6.47 -14.96 2.43
CA GLY A 271 -5.30 -14.58 3.23
C GLY A 271 -4.57 -13.32 2.74
N PHE A 272 -5.09 -12.66 1.68
CA PHE A 272 -4.48 -11.47 1.10
C PHE A 272 -4.52 -10.26 2.04
N ILE A 273 -5.68 -9.98 2.69
CA ILE A 273 -5.83 -8.79 3.56
C ILE A 273 -4.79 -8.71 4.67
N PRO A 274 -4.64 -9.75 5.52
CA PRO A 274 -3.69 -9.69 6.63
C PRO A 274 -2.25 -9.47 6.17
N ARG A 275 -1.88 -10.00 5.00
CA ARG A 275 -0.52 -9.90 4.46
C ARG A 275 -0.27 -8.57 3.75
N PHE A 276 -1.19 -8.07 2.93
CA PHE A 276 -0.97 -6.79 2.25
C PHE A 276 -0.93 -5.63 3.24
N THR A 277 -1.70 -5.71 4.33
CA THR A 277 -1.67 -4.70 5.40
C THR A 277 -0.33 -4.70 6.13
N LEU A 278 0.31 -5.86 6.35
CA LEU A 278 1.68 -5.91 6.89
C LEU A 278 2.64 -5.17 5.97
N HIS A 279 2.61 -5.48 4.66
CA HIS A 279 3.45 -4.80 3.66
C HIS A 279 3.22 -3.29 3.63
N GLY A 280 1.95 -2.87 3.53
CA GLY A 280 1.57 -1.47 3.47
C GLY A 280 2.01 -0.69 4.71
N CYS A 281 1.85 -1.29 5.90
CA CYS A 281 2.25 -0.69 7.18
C CYS A 281 3.77 -0.56 7.30
N VAL A 282 4.54 -1.60 6.95
CA VAL A 282 6.02 -1.53 6.96
C VAL A 282 6.53 -0.46 6.02
N ARG A 283 6.03 -0.45 4.77
CA ARG A 283 6.46 0.52 3.77
C ARG A 283 6.07 1.95 4.16
N LEU A 284 4.89 2.16 4.77
CA LEU A 284 4.53 3.45 5.35
C LEU A 284 5.47 3.85 6.48
N ALA A 285 5.78 2.94 7.41
CA ALA A 285 6.69 3.21 8.53
C ALA A 285 8.10 3.64 8.03
N VAL A 286 8.62 2.99 6.98
CA VAL A 286 9.88 3.40 6.32
C VAL A 286 9.75 4.77 5.64
N LYS A 287 8.63 5.07 4.97
CA LYS A 287 8.39 6.42 4.41
C LYS A 287 8.38 7.48 5.52
N LEU A 288 7.81 7.16 6.68
CA LEU A 288 7.78 8.06 7.82
C LEU A 288 9.15 8.24 8.49
N ASP A 289 10.02 7.21 8.51
CA ASP A 289 11.44 7.40 8.86
C ASP A 289 12.06 8.50 7.99
N PHE A 290 11.83 8.41 6.67
CA PHE A 290 12.38 9.34 5.68
C PHE A 290 11.81 10.75 5.85
N ILE A 291 10.49 10.90 5.96
CA ILE A 291 9.82 12.20 6.13
C ILE A 291 10.24 12.86 7.46
N ALA A 292 10.30 12.10 8.56
CA ALA A 292 10.74 12.63 9.85
C ALA A 292 12.20 13.13 9.77
N GLY A 293 13.09 12.38 9.11
CA GLY A 293 14.46 12.81 8.87
C GLY A 293 14.55 14.10 8.05
N LEU A 294 13.75 14.23 6.98
CA LEU A 294 13.69 15.46 6.20
C LEU A 294 13.17 16.64 7.02
N PHE A 295 12.12 16.44 7.81
CA PHE A 295 11.52 17.50 8.61
C PHE A 295 12.48 18.02 9.68
N LEU A 296 13.15 17.11 10.41
CA LEU A 296 14.21 17.46 11.38
C LEU A 296 15.31 18.32 10.73
N LYS A 297 15.81 17.91 9.57
CA LYS A 297 16.82 18.69 8.84
C LYS A 297 16.27 20.02 8.34
N ALA A 298 15.01 20.07 7.93
CA ALA A 298 14.42 21.29 7.37
C ALA A 298 14.25 22.37 8.44
N VAL A 299 13.81 22.01 9.66
CA VAL A 299 13.71 22.98 10.76
C VAL A 299 15.08 23.47 11.25
N GLU A 300 16.13 22.67 11.09
CA GLU A 300 17.52 23.12 11.30
C GLU A 300 17.94 24.13 10.24
N ALA A 301 17.65 23.84 8.96
CA ALA A 301 18.01 24.67 7.83
C ALA A 301 17.25 26.01 7.81
N THR A 302 16.04 26.07 8.39
CA THR A 302 15.29 27.32 8.57
C THR A 302 15.64 28.02 9.89
N GLY A 303 16.17 27.31 10.88
CA GLY A 303 16.48 27.85 12.21
C GLY A 303 15.29 27.83 13.17
N ALA A 304 14.19 27.16 12.80
CA ALA A 304 12.99 27.05 13.62
C ALA A 304 13.06 25.93 14.69
N LYS A 305 14.11 25.09 14.65
CA LYS A 305 14.27 23.90 15.52
C LYS A 305 14.20 24.21 17.03
N ASP A 306 14.57 25.41 17.45
CA ASP A 306 14.68 25.79 18.87
C ASP A 306 13.35 26.34 19.42
N PHE A 307 12.34 26.54 18.59
CA PHE A 307 11.02 26.96 19.03
C PHE A 307 10.25 25.78 19.63
N ARG A 308 9.79 25.94 20.89
CA ARG A 308 9.02 24.91 21.60
C ARG A 308 7.83 24.38 20.80
N GLY A 309 7.09 25.26 20.12
CA GLY A 309 5.93 24.85 19.31
C GLY A 309 6.30 23.90 18.16
N VAL A 310 7.44 24.14 17.50
CA VAL A 310 7.98 23.28 16.44
C VAL A 310 8.45 21.94 17.02
N GLN A 311 9.15 21.96 18.17
CA GLN A 311 9.59 20.73 18.84
C GLN A 311 8.43 19.83 19.26
N VAL A 312 7.32 20.41 19.75
CA VAL A 312 6.10 19.65 20.10
C VAL A 312 5.56 18.91 18.87
N ARG A 313 5.47 19.59 17.72
CA ARG A 313 4.96 18.99 16.48
C ARG A 313 5.92 17.99 15.85
N ILE A 314 7.23 18.18 15.98
CA ILE A 314 8.22 17.14 15.65
C ILE A 314 7.97 15.90 16.50
N GLY A 315 7.72 16.07 17.81
CA GLY A 315 7.34 14.97 18.70
C GLY A 315 6.11 14.21 18.20
N GLU A 316 5.09 14.94 17.70
CA GLU A 316 3.89 14.33 17.11
C GLU A 316 4.21 13.51 15.84
N VAL A 317 5.04 14.03 14.92
CA VAL A 317 5.48 13.28 13.72
C VAL A 317 6.23 12.00 14.11
N LEU A 318 7.11 12.07 15.11
CA LEU A 318 7.84 10.91 15.61
C LEU A 318 6.92 9.89 16.30
N ALA A 319 5.88 10.35 16.99
CA ALA A 319 4.87 9.48 17.60
C ALA A 319 4.09 8.71 16.52
N TRP A 320 3.64 9.37 15.45
CA TRP A 320 3.02 8.69 14.31
C TRP A 320 3.96 7.68 13.67
N ARG A 321 5.22 8.05 13.44
CA ARG A 321 6.24 7.13 12.92
C ARG A 321 6.40 5.89 13.81
N ASN A 322 6.49 6.07 15.13
CA ASN A 322 6.64 4.97 16.09
C ASN A 322 5.39 4.08 16.14
N LEU A 323 4.20 4.67 16.03
CA LEU A 323 2.93 3.93 15.99
C LEU A 323 2.93 2.89 14.88
N PHE A 324 3.29 3.25 13.64
CA PHE A 324 3.26 2.29 12.54
C PHE A 324 4.31 1.19 12.70
N TRP A 325 5.52 1.49 13.21
CA TRP A 325 6.48 0.43 13.55
C TRP A 325 5.95 -0.52 14.62
N ALA A 326 5.32 0.01 15.68
CA ALA A 326 4.70 -0.79 16.73
C ALA A 326 3.56 -1.68 16.19
N ILE A 327 2.75 -1.17 15.27
CA ILE A 327 1.71 -1.96 14.58
C ILE A 327 2.37 -3.11 13.80
N THR A 328 3.45 -2.88 13.05
CA THR A 328 4.14 -3.97 12.33
C THR A 328 4.68 -5.05 13.26
N ASP A 329 5.19 -4.65 14.43
CA ASP A 329 5.69 -5.58 15.44
C ASP A 329 4.55 -6.43 16.01
N ALA A 330 3.42 -5.81 16.34
CA ALA A 330 2.24 -6.51 16.83
C ALA A 330 1.67 -7.49 15.79
N MET A 331 1.57 -7.05 14.53
CA MET A 331 1.12 -7.89 13.40
C MET A 331 1.99 -9.15 13.23
N ALA A 332 3.31 -9.00 13.26
CA ALA A 332 4.24 -10.10 12.99
C ALA A 332 4.44 -11.03 14.19
N ARG A 333 4.41 -10.50 15.43
CA ARG A 333 4.69 -11.28 16.66
C ARG A 333 3.47 -11.93 17.28
N THR A 334 2.26 -11.58 16.85
CA THR A 334 1.02 -12.22 17.31
C THR A 334 0.23 -12.85 16.15
N PRO A 335 0.85 -13.75 15.37
CA PRO A 335 0.22 -14.34 14.20
C PRO A 335 -1.09 -15.05 14.53
N MET A 336 -1.99 -15.07 13.56
CA MET A 336 -3.19 -15.90 13.58
C MET A 336 -2.88 -17.23 12.89
N PRO A 337 -3.18 -18.39 13.52
CA PRO A 337 -3.14 -19.68 12.84
C PRO A 337 -4.04 -19.68 11.59
N TRP A 338 -3.60 -20.37 10.54
CA TRP A 338 -4.33 -20.45 9.29
C TRP A 338 -4.17 -21.82 8.63
N GLU A 339 -4.53 -21.93 7.36
CA GLU A 339 -4.60 -23.16 6.59
C GLU A 339 -3.27 -23.90 6.51
N ASN A 340 -3.33 -25.24 6.55
CA ASN A 340 -2.18 -26.13 6.32
C ASN A 340 -0.94 -25.79 7.17
N GLY A 341 -1.14 -25.33 8.42
CA GLY A 341 -0.06 -24.94 9.33
C GLY A 341 0.67 -23.66 8.93
N ALA A 342 0.10 -22.87 8.01
CA ALA A 342 0.54 -21.51 7.77
C ALA A 342 0.02 -20.57 8.86
N VAL A 343 0.59 -19.38 8.92
CA VAL A 343 0.10 -18.29 9.76
C VAL A 343 -0.16 -17.04 8.94
N LEU A 344 -1.05 -16.17 9.43
CA LEU A 344 -1.27 -14.84 8.87
C LEU A 344 -0.84 -13.78 9.89
N PRO A 345 -0.36 -12.59 9.45
CA PRO A 345 -0.19 -11.45 10.33
C PRO A 345 -1.51 -11.14 11.04
N ASN A 346 -1.44 -10.62 12.26
CA ASN A 346 -2.65 -10.31 13.01
C ASN A 346 -3.50 -9.25 12.29
N LEU A 347 -4.75 -9.60 12.00
CA LEU A 347 -5.63 -8.76 11.20
C LEU A 347 -6.16 -7.55 11.98
N ASP A 348 -6.39 -7.65 13.30
CA ASP A 348 -6.89 -6.52 14.09
C ASP A 348 -5.97 -5.30 13.97
N TYR A 349 -4.66 -5.53 14.08
CA TYR A 349 -3.64 -4.49 13.92
C TYR A 349 -3.49 -4.02 12.47
N GLY A 350 -3.67 -4.92 11.50
CA GLY A 350 -3.72 -4.56 10.07
C GLY A 350 -4.90 -3.64 9.74
N MET A 351 -6.06 -3.88 10.35
CA MET A 351 -7.24 -3.03 10.21
C MET A 351 -7.06 -1.68 10.90
N ALA A 352 -6.42 -1.64 12.08
CA ALA A 352 -6.03 -0.40 12.73
C ALA A 352 -5.09 0.44 11.84
N TYR A 353 -4.08 -0.17 11.22
CA TYR A 353 -3.20 0.51 10.26
C TYR A 353 -4.01 1.19 9.14
N ARG A 354 -4.98 0.48 8.53
CA ARG A 354 -5.78 1.03 7.43
C ARG A 354 -6.51 2.29 7.86
N VAL A 355 -7.10 2.31 9.05
CA VAL A 355 -7.78 3.51 9.56
C VAL A 355 -6.80 4.62 9.88
N PHE A 356 -5.76 4.34 10.68
CA PHE A 356 -4.86 5.38 11.18
C PHE A 356 -3.96 5.98 10.11
N ALA A 357 -3.60 5.23 9.05
CA ALA A 357 -2.85 5.77 7.91
C ALA A 357 -3.58 6.96 7.26
N THR A 358 -4.91 6.89 7.15
CA THR A 358 -5.72 7.97 6.54
C THR A 358 -5.76 9.26 7.35
N VAL A 359 -5.44 9.18 8.65
CA VAL A 359 -5.42 10.33 9.57
C VAL A 359 -4.00 10.85 9.73
N ALA A 360 -3.04 9.94 9.93
CA ALA A 360 -1.66 10.28 10.21
C ALA A 360 -0.97 10.96 9.02
N TYR A 361 -1.14 10.45 7.79
CA TYR A 361 -0.40 10.98 6.65
C TYR A 361 -0.78 12.45 6.31
N PRO A 362 -2.09 12.81 6.24
CA PRO A 362 -2.49 14.21 6.09
C PRO A 362 -2.06 15.10 7.26
N ARG A 363 -2.14 14.60 8.50
CA ARG A 363 -1.71 15.35 9.69
C ARG A 363 -0.21 15.67 9.67
N ILE A 364 0.62 14.72 9.25
CA ILE A 364 2.07 14.95 9.12
C ILE A 364 2.36 15.99 8.04
N LYS A 365 1.67 15.93 6.90
CA LYS A 365 1.77 16.95 5.85
C LYS A 365 1.39 18.34 6.39
N GLU A 366 0.24 18.45 7.06
CA GLU A 366 -0.24 19.68 7.67
C GLU A 366 0.78 20.29 8.65
N ILE A 367 1.37 19.45 9.52
CA ILE A 367 2.42 19.89 10.47
C ILE A 367 3.60 20.51 9.71
N ILE A 368 4.09 19.84 8.68
CA ILE A 368 5.28 20.27 7.94
C ILE A 368 5.01 21.55 7.16
N GLU A 369 3.83 21.67 6.54
CA GLU A 369 3.40 22.90 5.85
C GLU A 369 3.28 24.08 6.82
N ASN A 370 2.75 23.87 8.02
CA ASN A 370 2.64 24.90 9.04
C ASN A 370 4.00 25.33 9.61
N ASP A 371 4.92 24.39 9.85
CA ASP A 371 6.20 24.67 10.50
C ASP A 371 7.28 25.20 9.56
N LEU A 372 7.25 24.81 8.30
CA LEU A 372 8.20 25.29 7.30
C LEU A 372 7.66 26.43 6.47
N ALA A 373 6.33 26.50 6.28
CA ALA A 373 5.61 27.59 5.64
C ALA A 373 6.31 28.10 4.37
N SER A 374 6.71 29.38 4.36
CA SER A 374 7.37 30.03 3.22
C SER A 374 8.70 29.40 2.82
N GLY A 375 9.36 28.65 3.72
CA GLY A 375 10.58 27.91 3.41
C GLY A 375 10.41 26.93 2.25
N LEU A 376 9.23 26.34 2.10
CA LEU A 376 8.92 25.38 1.04
C LEU A 376 8.73 26.02 -0.35
N ILE A 377 8.47 27.33 -0.42
CA ILE A 377 8.29 28.06 -1.68
C ILE A 377 9.40 29.07 -1.95
N TYR A 378 10.20 29.43 -0.94
CA TYR A 378 11.35 30.33 -1.08
C TYR A 378 12.57 29.61 -1.67
N LEU A 379 12.41 29.16 -2.92
CA LEU A 379 13.34 28.33 -3.68
C LEU A 379 13.50 28.90 -5.10
N ASN A 380 14.66 28.68 -5.72
CA ASN A 380 14.89 29.08 -7.12
C ASN A 380 14.23 28.09 -8.10
N SER A 381 14.11 28.49 -9.36
CA SER A 381 13.33 27.79 -10.38
C SER A 381 13.91 26.41 -10.71
N ASN A 382 15.22 26.35 -11.03
CA ASN A 382 15.88 25.14 -11.48
C ASN A 382 17.35 25.11 -11.04
N ALA A 383 17.94 23.93 -10.91
CA ALA A 383 19.36 23.76 -10.60
C ALA A 383 20.31 24.56 -11.52
N VAL A 384 19.92 24.85 -12.77
CA VAL A 384 20.71 25.71 -13.67
C VAL A 384 20.88 27.13 -13.15
N ASP A 385 20.00 27.60 -12.25
CA ASP A 385 20.11 28.94 -11.68
C ASP A 385 21.41 29.12 -10.90
N PHE A 386 21.82 28.09 -10.15
CA PHE A 386 23.09 28.07 -9.43
C PHE A 386 24.33 28.07 -10.34
N LYS A 387 24.15 27.82 -11.64
CA LYS A 387 25.21 27.84 -12.64
C LYS A 387 25.31 29.19 -13.36
N SER A 388 24.29 30.04 -13.23
CA SER A 388 24.28 31.36 -13.87
C SER A 388 25.09 32.36 -13.03
N PRO A 389 26.18 32.94 -13.57
CA PRO A 389 27.00 33.90 -12.83
C PRO A 389 26.22 35.15 -12.40
N ALA A 390 25.17 35.52 -13.14
CA ALA A 390 24.35 36.70 -12.86
C ALA A 390 23.50 36.55 -11.60
N ILE A 391 23.10 35.33 -11.23
CA ILE A 391 22.17 35.09 -10.10
C ILE A 391 22.80 34.30 -8.95
N ARG A 392 23.87 33.56 -9.21
CA ARG A 392 24.57 32.77 -8.19
C ARG A 392 24.93 33.57 -6.92
N PRO A 393 25.49 34.80 -7.01
CA PRO A 393 25.80 35.58 -5.81
C PRO A 393 24.57 35.90 -4.95
N TYR A 394 23.40 36.09 -5.57
CA TYR A 394 22.16 36.36 -4.85
C TYR A 394 21.61 35.11 -4.17
N LEU A 395 21.68 33.95 -4.82
CA LEU A 395 21.28 32.68 -4.22
C LEU A 395 22.15 32.35 -3.01
N ASP A 396 23.47 32.45 -3.16
CA ASP A 396 24.42 32.17 -2.07
C ASP A 396 24.23 33.11 -0.87
N LYS A 397 23.86 34.38 -1.12
CA LYS A 397 23.66 35.37 -0.06
C LYS A 397 22.28 35.27 0.60
N TYR A 398 21.21 35.26 -0.18
CA TYR A 398 19.83 35.43 0.31
C TYR A 398 19.08 34.12 0.52
N VAL A 399 19.52 33.03 -0.09
CA VAL A 399 18.85 31.72 -0.05
C VAL A 399 19.67 30.70 0.76
N ARG A 400 20.73 31.12 1.45
CA ARG A 400 21.45 30.27 2.42
C ARG A 400 20.55 29.82 3.58
N GLY A 401 20.92 28.73 4.24
CA GLY A 401 20.22 28.28 5.44
C GLY A 401 20.81 28.86 6.73
N SER A 402 20.05 28.66 7.80
CA SER A 402 20.51 28.82 9.18
C SER A 402 21.57 27.75 9.51
N ASN A 403 22.28 27.91 10.62
CA ASN A 403 23.22 26.90 11.15
C ASN A 403 24.30 26.45 10.15
N GLY A 404 24.81 27.38 9.33
CA GLY A 404 25.92 27.11 8.41
C GLY A 404 25.56 26.37 7.12
N TYR A 405 24.28 26.09 6.87
CA TYR A 405 23.84 25.50 5.61
C TYR A 405 24.13 26.43 4.42
N THR A 406 24.77 25.91 3.39
CA THR A 406 24.92 26.63 2.12
C THR A 406 23.57 26.77 1.41
N ALA A 407 23.46 27.71 0.46
CA ALA A 407 22.26 27.84 -0.36
C ALA A 407 21.95 26.56 -1.15
N VAL A 408 22.97 25.88 -1.66
CA VAL A 408 22.80 24.61 -2.40
C VAL A 408 22.24 23.53 -1.47
N ASP A 409 22.79 23.37 -0.27
CA ASP A 409 22.32 22.34 0.68
C ASP A 409 20.89 22.61 1.15
N ARG A 410 20.57 23.87 1.47
CA ARG A 410 19.22 24.29 1.86
C ARG A 410 18.22 24.01 0.74
N VAL A 411 18.50 24.46 -0.49
CA VAL A 411 17.57 24.29 -1.61
C VAL A 411 17.41 22.81 -1.95
N LYS A 412 18.49 22.02 -1.96
CA LYS A 412 18.43 20.57 -2.21
C LYS A 412 17.50 19.86 -1.23
N LEU A 413 17.61 20.20 0.06
CA LEU A 413 16.78 19.64 1.11
C LEU A 413 15.32 20.06 0.97
N LEU A 414 15.06 21.36 0.76
CA LEU A 414 13.69 21.88 0.72
C LEU A 414 12.95 21.49 -0.58
N LYS A 415 13.65 21.38 -1.71
CA LYS A 415 13.07 20.79 -2.94
C LYS A 415 12.75 19.31 -2.77
N LEU A 416 13.62 18.54 -2.11
CA LEU A 416 13.33 17.14 -1.78
C LEU A 416 12.08 17.00 -0.89
N LEU A 417 11.96 17.84 0.13
CA LEU A 417 10.78 17.84 1.00
C LEU A 417 9.53 18.32 0.28
N TRP A 418 9.62 19.35 -0.57
CA TRP A 418 8.50 19.78 -1.39
C TRP A 418 8.04 18.69 -2.36
N ASP A 419 8.98 17.98 -3.01
CA ASP A 419 8.66 16.86 -3.89
C ASP A 419 8.00 15.69 -3.13
N ALA A 420 8.20 15.58 -1.81
CA ALA A 420 7.55 14.57 -0.99
C ALA A 420 6.06 14.86 -0.72
N MET A 421 5.57 16.11 -0.84
CA MET A 421 4.21 16.45 -0.39
C MET A 421 3.45 17.51 -1.19
N GLY A 422 4.16 18.44 -1.82
CA GLY A 422 3.57 19.62 -2.47
C GLY A 422 3.56 19.57 -3.99
N THR A 423 4.37 18.71 -4.61
CA THR A 423 4.33 18.48 -6.07
C THR A 423 3.12 17.63 -6.46
N GLU A 424 2.86 17.48 -7.76
CA GLU A 424 1.80 16.59 -8.25
C GLU A 424 2.04 15.13 -7.79
N PHE A 425 3.31 14.69 -7.77
CA PHE A 425 3.72 13.41 -7.18
C PHE A 425 3.43 13.34 -5.68
N GLY A 426 3.85 14.36 -4.91
CA GLY A 426 3.59 14.41 -3.47
C GLY A 426 2.08 14.39 -3.13
N SER A 427 1.29 15.14 -3.89
CA SER A 427 -0.17 15.20 -3.74
C SER A 427 -0.85 13.89 -4.18
N ARG A 428 -0.39 13.25 -5.26
CA ARG A 428 -0.82 11.89 -5.62
C ARG A 428 -0.50 10.90 -4.51
N HIS A 429 0.65 11.03 -3.85
CA HIS A 429 0.99 10.20 -2.71
C HIS A 429 0.08 10.42 -1.51
N GLU A 430 -0.32 11.66 -1.20
CA GLU A 430 -1.36 11.89 -0.20
C GLU A 430 -2.68 11.19 -0.55
N LEU A 431 -3.14 11.33 -1.80
CA LEU A 431 -4.35 10.65 -2.26
C LEU A 431 -4.24 9.13 -2.14
N TYR A 432 -3.07 8.58 -2.49
CA TYR A 432 -2.74 7.17 -2.35
C TYR A 432 -2.84 6.72 -0.89
N GLU A 433 -2.11 7.34 0.04
CA GLU A 433 -2.06 6.89 1.45
C GLU A 433 -3.44 7.01 2.14
N ARG A 434 -4.33 7.87 1.63
CA ARG A 434 -5.69 8.03 2.15
C ARG A 434 -6.69 6.98 1.65
N ASN A 435 -6.53 6.44 0.44
CA ASN A 435 -7.60 5.69 -0.23
C ASN A 435 -7.18 4.35 -0.83
N TYR A 436 -5.88 4.08 -0.93
CA TYR A 436 -5.40 2.88 -1.59
C TYR A 436 -5.97 1.62 -0.92
N ALA A 437 -6.00 1.55 0.40
CA ALA A 437 -6.50 0.39 1.13
C ALA A 437 -8.03 0.40 1.31
N GLY A 438 -8.78 1.16 0.51
CA GLY A 438 -10.23 1.31 0.62
C GLY A 438 -10.67 2.74 0.95
N ASN A 439 -11.96 3.02 0.75
CA ASN A 439 -12.53 4.33 1.08
C ASN A 439 -12.65 4.51 2.61
N HIS A 440 -12.65 5.76 3.07
CA HIS A 440 -12.61 6.08 4.49
C HIS A 440 -13.75 5.50 5.36
N GLU A 441 -14.96 5.28 4.81
CA GLU A 441 -16.05 4.66 5.55
C GLU A 441 -15.90 3.14 5.57
N GLY A 442 -15.66 2.54 4.39
CA GLY A 442 -15.52 1.10 4.23
C GLY A 442 -14.43 0.51 5.12
N ILE A 443 -13.26 1.16 5.22
CA ILE A 443 -12.18 0.66 6.08
C ILE A 443 -12.53 0.67 7.58
N ARG A 444 -13.46 1.53 8.02
CA ARG A 444 -13.92 1.59 9.42
C ARG A 444 -15.03 0.57 9.67
N LEU A 445 -15.95 0.42 8.71
CA LEU A 445 -16.97 -0.62 8.77
C LEU A 445 -16.32 -2.01 8.85
N GLU A 446 -15.31 -2.25 8.03
CA GLU A 446 -14.61 -3.54 8.04
C GLU A 446 -13.88 -3.83 9.36
N VAL A 447 -13.49 -2.81 10.16
CA VAL A 447 -12.98 -3.03 11.52
C VAL A 447 -14.07 -3.65 12.40
N LEU A 448 -15.29 -3.10 12.32
CA LEU A 448 -16.44 -3.63 13.05
C LEU A 448 -16.81 -5.03 12.55
N ASP A 449 -16.79 -5.25 11.24
CA ASP A 449 -17.10 -6.55 10.65
C ASP A 449 -16.11 -7.62 11.11
N VAL A 450 -14.80 -7.32 11.12
CA VAL A 450 -13.75 -8.24 11.61
C VAL A 450 -13.93 -8.50 13.11
N ALA A 451 -14.13 -7.46 13.93
CA ALA A 451 -14.36 -7.63 15.36
C ALA A 451 -15.62 -8.47 15.66
N THR A 452 -16.66 -8.32 14.84
CA THR A 452 -17.89 -9.12 14.95
C THR A 452 -17.62 -10.57 14.55
N ALA A 453 -16.95 -10.80 13.42
CA ALA A 453 -16.65 -12.14 12.91
C ALA A 453 -15.74 -12.95 13.86
N PHE A 454 -14.85 -12.27 14.60
CA PHE A 454 -13.99 -12.90 15.61
C PHE A 454 -14.63 -12.97 17.01
N GLY A 455 -15.92 -12.63 17.14
CA GLY A 455 -16.65 -12.69 18.41
C GLY A 455 -16.20 -11.65 19.46
N GLN A 456 -15.38 -10.67 19.06
CA GLN A 456 -14.86 -9.66 19.98
C GLN A 456 -15.96 -8.69 20.44
N VAL A 457 -16.91 -8.34 19.56
CA VAL A 457 -18.02 -7.44 19.91
C VAL A 457 -18.82 -7.96 21.10
N GLU A 458 -19.20 -9.24 21.09
CA GLU A 458 -19.93 -9.86 22.21
C GLU A 458 -19.06 -9.98 23.45
N LYS A 459 -17.76 -10.23 23.31
CA LYS A 459 -16.81 -10.19 24.44
C LYS A 459 -16.75 -8.82 25.10
N TYR A 460 -16.74 -7.74 24.31
CA TYR A 460 -16.69 -6.37 24.84
C TYR A 460 -18.01 -5.97 25.51
N LYS A 461 -19.14 -6.35 24.91
CA LYS A 461 -20.47 -6.18 25.55
C LYS A 461 -20.55 -6.95 26.85
N GLY A 462 -20.16 -8.22 26.86
CA GLY A 462 -20.16 -9.06 28.07
C GLY A 462 -19.30 -8.49 29.20
N PHE A 463 -18.17 -7.84 28.88
CA PHE A 463 -17.37 -7.16 29.90
C PHE A 463 -18.06 -5.92 30.48
N ALA A 464 -18.79 -5.15 29.66
CA ALA A 464 -19.62 -4.06 30.15
C ALA A 464 -20.82 -4.57 30.97
N GLU A 465 -21.47 -5.65 30.52
CA GLU A 465 -22.57 -6.32 31.23
C GLU A 465 -22.13 -6.84 32.60
N GLN A 466 -20.90 -7.34 32.73
CA GLN A 466 -20.34 -7.74 34.02
C GLN A 466 -20.35 -6.58 35.02
N CYS A 467 -19.90 -5.38 34.63
CA CYS A 467 -19.95 -4.20 35.48
C CYS A 467 -21.39 -3.77 35.79
N MET A 468 -22.28 -3.81 34.79
CA MET A 468 -23.70 -3.48 34.98
C MET A 468 -24.42 -4.46 35.90
N ALA A 469 -23.96 -5.71 36.00
CA ALA A 469 -24.54 -6.70 36.89
C ALA A 469 -24.20 -6.48 38.37
N GLU A 470 -23.16 -5.67 38.68
CA GLU A 470 -22.73 -5.38 40.05
C GLU A 470 -23.63 -4.37 40.78
N TYR A 471 -24.61 -3.77 40.08
CA TYR A 471 -25.57 -2.83 40.67
C TYR A 471 -26.95 -2.91 40.01
N ASP A 472 -27.97 -2.45 40.74
CA ASP A 472 -29.31 -2.22 40.22
C ASP A 472 -29.90 -0.91 40.77
N LEU A 473 -31.23 -0.76 40.71
CA LEU A 473 -31.92 0.43 41.20
C LEU A 473 -31.84 0.59 42.73
N ASP A 474 -31.59 -0.51 43.45
CA ASP A 474 -31.60 -0.57 44.92
C ASP A 474 -30.19 -0.52 45.52
N GLY A 475 -29.13 -0.61 44.70
CA GLY A 475 -27.74 -0.40 45.11
C GLY A 475 -26.78 -1.44 44.53
N TRP A 476 -25.69 -1.72 45.25
CA TRP A 476 -24.75 -2.77 44.91
C TRP A 476 -25.36 -4.16 45.12
N THR A 477 -25.18 -5.05 44.15
CA THR A 477 -25.62 -6.45 44.20
C THR A 477 -24.49 -7.39 44.66
N VAL A 478 -23.24 -6.91 44.61
CA VAL A 478 -22.04 -7.62 45.07
C VAL A 478 -21.79 -7.35 46.57
N PRO A 479 -21.32 -8.36 47.33
CA PRO A 479 -21.28 -8.29 48.79
C PRO A 479 -20.11 -7.48 49.38
N ASP A 480 -19.10 -7.14 48.58
CA ASP A 480 -17.88 -6.46 49.01
C ASP A 480 -17.95 -4.92 48.89
N LEU A 481 -19.03 -4.40 48.29
CA LEU A 481 -19.29 -2.97 48.18
C LEU A 481 -20.34 -2.51 49.21
N ILE A 482 -20.16 -1.30 49.74
CA ILE A 482 -21.03 -0.72 50.77
C ILE A 482 -22.05 0.21 50.09
N ASN A 483 -23.34 -0.06 50.31
CA ASN A 483 -24.41 0.83 49.84
C ASN A 483 -24.33 2.19 50.54
N PRO A 484 -24.65 3.30 49.84
CA PRO A 484 -24.49 4.64 50.39
C PRO A 484 -25.62 5.04 51.35
N ASP A 485 -26.39 4.09 51.89
CA ASP A 485 -27.59 4.32 52.70
C ASP A 485 -27.33 5.19 53.95
N ASP A 486 -26.12 5.08 54.51
CA ASP A 486 -25.66 5.79 55.70
C ASP A 486 -25.39 7.28 55.45
N VAL A 487 -25.05 7.66 54.22
CA VAL A 487 -24.65 9.03 53.84
C VAL A 487 -25.60 9.69 52.84
N ASN A 488 -26.38 8.92 52.06
CA ASN A 488 -27.20 9.45 50.98
C ASN A 488 -28.40 10.26 51.52
N LEU A 489 -28.42 11.57 51.19
CA LEU A 489 -29.43 12.52 51.66
C LEU A 489 -30.85 12.19 51.17
N PHE A 490 -30.97 11.53 50.01
CA PHE A 490 -32.25 11.23 49.38
C PHE A 490 -32.82 9.87 49.80
N MET A 491 -31.96 8.87 50.05
CA MET A 491 -32.38 7.54 50.51
C MET A 491 -32.79 7.53 52.00
N LYS A 492 -32.35 8.52 52.80
CA LYS A 492 -32.74 8.65 54.23
C LYS A 492 -34.23 8.92 54.49
N LYS A 493 -35.06 9.14 53.47
CA LYS A 493 -36.46 9.57 53.63
C LYS A 493 -37.52 8.46 53.63
N SER A 494 -37.16 7.18 53.56
CA SER A 494 -38.13 6.07 53.55
C SER A 494 -37.94 5.06 54.70
N ARG A 495 -37.96 5.52 55.95
CA ARG A 495 -38.23 4.66 57.11
C ARG A 495 -39.52 5.05 57.79
#